data_AF-A0A7C7EGK7-F1
#
_entry.id   AF-A0A7C7EGK7-F1
#
_cell.length_a   1.000
_cell.length_b   1.000
_cell.length_c   1.000
_cell.angle_alpha   90.00
_cell.angle_beta   90.00
_cell.angle_gamma   90.00
#
_symmetry.space_group_name_H-M   'P 1'
#
loop_
_entity.id
_entity.type
_entity.pdbx_description
1 polymer ?
#
loop_
_entity_poly.entity_id
_entity_poly.type
_entity_poly.pdbx_seq_one_letter_code
_entity_poly.pdbx_strand_id
1 'polypeptide(L)' 'RYLRELLRGAQIDELYVAACDPTMQRKMYRDAFDDVGFPRDKHIGIEIRNMNTQQVIEEIKKAVAQREQSQDK' A
#
# COMPACT_ATOMS: atom_id res chain seq x y z
N ARG A 1 -6.06 -7.14 13.35
CA ARG A 1 -6.79 -6.19 14.24
C ARG A 1 -6.52 -4.75 13.86
N TYR A 2 -5.28 -4.23 14.00
CA TYR A 2 -4.97 -2.82 13.69
C TYR A 2 -5.42 -2.36 12.30
N LEU A 3 -5.01 -3.05 11.23
CA LEU A 3 -5.35 -2.65 9.86
C LEU A 3 -6.87 -2.61 9.60
N ARG A 4 -7.63 -3.56 10.16
CA ARG A 4 -9.10 -3.58 10.04
C ARG A 4 -9.72 -2.34 10.69
N GLU A 5 -9.30 -2.01 11.90
CA GLU A 5 -9.81 -0.84 12.61
C GLU A 5 -9.41 0.48 11.92
N LEU A 6 -8.18 0.55 11.37
CA LEU A 6 -7.72 1.71 10.62
C LEU A 6 -8.55 1.97 9.36
N LEU A 7 -8.94 0.90 8.66
CA LEU A 7 -9.68 1.00 7.39
C LEU A 7 -11.19 1.13 7.57
N ARG A 8 -11.74 0.71 8.72
CA ARG A 8 -13.18 0.70 8.94
C ARG A 8 -13.75 2.11 8.92
N GLY A 9 -14.56 2.40 7.91
CA GLY A 9 -15.21 3.70 7.75
C GLY A 9 -14.28 4.84 7.29
N ALA A 10 -13.02 4.53 6.98
CA ALA A 10 -12.07 5.52 6.48
C ALA A 10 -12.28 5.77 4.98
N GLN A 11 -12.21 7.05 4.57
CA GLN A 11 -12.18 7.43 3.17
C GLN A 11 -10.72 7.43 2.70
N ILE A 12 -10.31 6.31 2.09
CA ILE A 12 -8.93 6.10 1.62
C ILE A 12 -8.99 5.81 0.12
N ASP A 13 -8.35 6.68 -0.66
CA ASP A 13 -8.23 6.50 -2.10
C ASP A 13 -7.26 5.38 -2.44
N GLU A 14 -6.09 5.38 -1.79
CA GLU A 14 -5.02 4.41 -1.99
C GLU A 14 -4.24 4.17 -0.68
N LEU A 15 -3.82 2.93 -0.45
CA LEU A 15 -3.03 2.51 0.71
C LEU A 15 -1.65 2.03 0.25
N TYR A 16 -0.62 2.84 0.52
CA TYR A 16 0.77 2.50 0.28
C TYR A 16 1.38 1.83 1.51
N VAL A 17 2.03 0.68 1.34
CA VAL A 17 2.76 0.00 2.41
C VAL A 17 4.15 -0.35 1.91
N ALA A 18 5.17 0.23 2.53
CA ALA A 18 6.57 -0.09 2.25
C ALA A 18 7.05 -1.12 3.26
N ALA A 19 7.32 -2.34 2.79
CA ALA A 19 7.79 -3.44 3.64
C ALA A 19 8.65 -4.44 2.87
N CYS A 20 8.58 -5.72 3.23
CA CYS A 20 9.25 -6.81 2.52
C CYS A 20 8.52 -7.07 1.18
N ASP A 21 8.11 -8.31 0.91
CA ASP A 21 7.57 -8.68 -0.39
C ASP A 21 6.13 -8.17 -0.64
N PRO A 22 5.86 -7.40 -1.71
CA PRO A 22 4.53 -6.90 -2.04
C PRO A 22 3.48 -8.01 -2.26
N THR A 23 3.89 -9.16 -2.78
CA THR A 23 3.01 -10.34 -2.94
C THR A 23 2.60 -10.90 -1.60
N MET A 24 3.52 -10.93 -0.64
CA MET A 24 3.22 -11.35 0.73
C MET A 24 2.34 -10.35 1.45
N GLN A 25 2.60 -9.05 1.28
CA GLN A 25 1.74 -7.98 1.83
C GLN A 25 0.28 -8.15 1.38
N ARG A 26 0.04 -8.36 0.08
CA ARG A 26 -1.30 -8.63 -0.47
C ARG A 26 -1.97 -9.85 0.18
N LYS A 27 -1.22 -10.94 0.37
CA LYS A 27 -1.75 -12.16 1.01
C LYS A 27 -2.06 -11.95 2.49
N MET A 28 -1.19 -11.27 3.21
CA MET A 28 -1.34 -11.01 4.65
C MET A 28 -2.50 -10.07 4.97
N TYR A 29 -2.73 -9.06 4.13
CA TYR A 29 -3.78 -8.07 4.36
C TYR A 29 -5.13 -8.43 3.74
N ARG A 30 -5.19 -9.48 2.91
CA ARG A 30 -6.40 -9.97 2.24
C ARG A 30 -7.61 -10.03 3.17
N ASP A 31 -7.49 -10.74 4.28
CA ASP A 31 -8.61 -10.96 5.22
C ASP A 31 -8.95 -9.69 6.04
N ALA A 32 -8.10 -8.67 6.01
CA ALA A 32 -8.43 -7.36 6.59
C ALA A 32 -9.17 -6.50 5.58
N PHE A 33 -8.75 -6.52 4.32
CA PHE A 33 -9.41 -5.81 3.23
C PHE A 33 -10.81 -6.33 2.97
N ASP A 34 -10.99 -7.66 2.92
CA ASP A 34 -12.29 -8.27 2.68
C ASP A 34 -13.30 -7.96 3.79
N ASP A 35 -12.86 -8.01 5.04
CA ASP A 35 -13.70 -7.79 6.23
C ASP A 35 -14.28 -6.37 6.30
N VAL A 36 -13.55 -5.38 5.76
CA VAL A 36 -13.94 -3.96 5.79
C VAL A 36 -14.39 -3.44 4.43
N GLY A 37 -14.43 -4.29 3.41
CA GLY A 37 -14.79 -3.91 2.04
C GLY A 37 -13.79 -2.98 1.35
N PHE A 38 -12.52 -2.99 1.76
CA PHE A 38 -11.48 -2.18 1.12
C PHE A 38 -11.05 -2.82 -0.21
N PRO A 39 -11.05 -2.09 -1.35
CA PRO A 39 -10.64 -2.65 -2.63
C PRO A 39 -9.16 -3.05 -2.63
N ARG A 40 -8.88 -4.32 -2.93
CA ARG A 40 -7.50 -4.88 -2.85
C ARG A 40 -6.54 -4.25 -3.87
N ASP A 41 -7.07 -3.77 -5.00
CA ASP A 41 -6.34 -3.07 -6.06
C ASP A 41 -5.87 -1.67 -5.62
N LYS A 42 -6.52 -1.09 -4.61
CA LYS A 42 -6.09 0.17 -3.98
C LYS A 42 -4.95 0.00 -2.97
N HIS A 43 -4.49 -1.23 -2.74
CA HIS A 43 -3.30 -1.48 -1.93
C HIS A 43 -2.05 -1.59 -2.81
N ILE A 44 -1.11 -0.67 -2.59
CA ILE A 44 0.18 -0.62 -3.27
C ILE A 44 1.27 -1.05 -2.29
N GLY A 45 1.77 -2.28 -2.49
CA GLY A 45 2.94 -2.78 -1.76
C GLY A 45 4.23 -2.29 -2.41
N ILE A 46 5.09 -1.64 -1.63
CA ILE A 46 6.42 -1.20 -2.01
C ILE A 46 7.43 -2.12 -1.33
N GLU A 47 8.37 -2.64 -2.12
CA GLU A 47 9.48 -3.46 -1.64
C GLU A 47 10.64 -2.57 -1.22
N ILE A 48 11.06 -2.67 0.04
CA ILE A 48 12.14 -1.86 0.61
C ILE A 48 13.25 -2.67 1.27
N ARG A 49 13.31 -3.99 1.06
CA ARG A 49 14.42 -4.81 1.56
C ARG A 49 15.75 -4.26 1.02
N ASN A 50 16.75 -4.26 1.90
CA ASN A 50 18.13 -3.82 1.60
C ASN A 50 18.25 -2.34 1.22
N MET A 51 17.26 -1.50 1.54
CA MET A 51 17.32 -0.06 1.37
C MET A 51 17.64 0.64 2.69
N ASN A 52 18.41 1.71 2.62
CA ASN A 52 18.52 2.66 3.73
C ASN A 52 17.33 3.63 3.75
N THR A 53 17.18 4.40 4.82
CA THR A 53 16.05 5.31 5.00
C THR A 53 15.85 6.30 3.85
N GLN A 54 16.92 6.83 3.27
CA GLN A 54 16.80 7.79 2.15
C GLN A 54 16.28 7.12 0.89
N GLN A 55 16.79 5.93 0.58
CA GLN A 55 16.33 5.13 -0.55
C GLN A 55 14.85 4.74 -0.40
N VAL A 56 14.40 4.40 0.81
CA VAL A 56 12.99 4.14 1.12
C VAL A 56 12.11 5.35 0.80
N ILE A 57 12.53 6.54 1.24
CA ILE A 57 11.78 7.78 1.00
C ILE A 57 11.68 8.08 -0.49
N GLU A 58 12.78 7.91 -1.23
CA GLU A 58 12.81 8.12 -2.68
C GLU A 58 11.88 7.13 -3.42
N GLU A 59 11.91 5.85 -3.04
CA GLU A 59 11.08 4.82 -3.67
C GLU A 59 9.59 5.06 -3.42
N ILE A 60 9.21 5.48 -2.21
CA ILE A 60 7.83 5.87 -1.89
C ILE A 60 7.39 7.06 -2.74
N LYS A 61 8.20 8.12 -2.81
CA LYS A 61 7.89 9.31 -3.64
C LYS A 61 7.69 8.93 -5.10
N LYS A 62 8.56 8.06 -5.63
CA LYS A 62 8.48 7.58 -6.99
C LYS A 62 7.22 6.76 -7.24
N ALA A 63 6.85 5.87 -6.32
CA ALA A 63 5.64 5.06 -6.43
C ALA A 63 4.37 5.94 -6.49
N VAL A 64 4.29 6.96 -5.64
CA VAL A 64 3.16 7.92 -5.65
C VAL A 64 3.12 8.70 -6.97
N ALA A 65 4.24 9.29 -7.40
CA ALA A 65 4.28 10.07 -8.64
C ALA A 65 3.95 9.25 -9.89
N GLN A 66 4.39 7.99 -9.97
CA GLN A 66 4.05 7.09 -11.08
C GLN A 66 2.55 6.78 -11.14
N ARG A 67 1.90 6.70 -9.97
CA ARG A 67 0.49 6.36 -9.88
C ARG A 67 -0.39 7.54 -10.28
N GLU A 68 -0.05 8.75 -9.84
CA GLU A 68 -0.70 9.99 -10.29
C GLU A 68 -0.65 10.13 -11.81
N GLN A 69 0.53 9.93 -12.43
CA GLN A 69 0.71 9.97 -13.88
C GLN A 69 -0.07 8.89 -14.66
N SER A 70 -0.39 7.78 -14.00
CA SER A 70 -1.16 6.67 -14.61
C SER A 70 -2.67 6.88 -14.48
N GLN A 71 -3.13 7.82 -13.65
CA GLN A 71 -4.55 8.17 -13.49
C GLN A 71 -4.97 9.36 -14.36
N ASP A 72 -4.02 10.20 -14.80
CA ASP A 72 -4.24 11.31 -15.73
C ASP A 72 -4.25 10.92 -17.22
N LYS A 73 -4.07 9.62 -17.54
CA LYS A 73 -4.12 9.06 -18.90
C LYS A 73 -5.35 8.19 -19.10
#